data_AF-A0A7V5FIW5-F1
#
_entry.id   AF-A0A7V5FIW5-F1
#
_cell.length_a   1.000
_cell.length_b   1.000
_cell.length_c   1.000
_cell.angle_alpha   90.00
_cell.angle_beta   90.00
_cell.angle_gamma   90.00
#
_symmetry.space_group_name_H-M   'P 1'
#
loop_
_entity.id
_entity.type
_entity.pdbx_description
1 polymer ?
#
loop_
_entity_poly.entity_id
_entity_poly.type
_entity_poly.pdbx_seq_one_letter_code
_entity_poly.pdbx_strand_id
1 'polypeptide(L)'
;MQSTVITCESCGYPMRAPEDHGLSDPTNPRCRYCTNPDGSYKPYNEVFEATVSALMAQKHLKRRDAERTAHSLIDNLPAWRNQLT
;
A
#
# COMPACT_ATOMS: atom_id res chain seq x y z
N MET A 1 -24.56 10.78 -3.42
CA MET A 1 -23.28 10.77 -4.18
C MET A 1 -22.56 9.51 -3.75
N GLN A 2 -22.31 8.55 -4.64
CA GLN A 2 -21.56 7.35 -4.28
C GLN A 2 -20.08 7.73 -4.30
N SER A 3 -19.47 7.88 -3.12
CA SER A 3 -18.03 8.09 -3.02
C SER A 3 -17.33 6.77 -3.34
N THR A 4 -16.83 6.62 -4.56
CA THR A 4 -15.96 5.50 -4.93
C THR A 4 -14.70 5.58 -4.08
N VAL A 5 -14.50 4.62 -3.18
CA VAL A 5 -13.26 4.52 -2.39
C VAL A 5 -12.16 4.08 -3.33
N ILE A 6 -11.12 4.91 -3.48
CA ILE A 6 -9.93 4.57 -4.25
C ILE A 6 -9.01 3.75 -3.36
N THR A 7 -8.42 2.70 -3.90
CA THR A 7 -7.46 1.85 -3.17
C THR A 7 -6.05 2.14 -3.68
N CYS A 8 -5.10 2.35 -2.75
CA CYS A 8 -3.70 2.57 -3.08
C CYS A 8 -3.15 1.43 -3.95
N GLU A 9 -2.62 1.77 -5.11
CA GLU A 9 -2.10 0.79 -6.09
C GLU A 9 -0.87 0.01 -5.61
N SER A 10 -0.29 0.39 -4.47
CA SER A 10 0.98 -0.16 -3.96
C SER A 10 0.81 -1.01 -2.70
N CYS A 11 -0.14 -0.68 -1.81
CA CYS A 11 -0.33 -1.40 -0.55
C CYS A 11 -1.78 -1.78 -0.24
N GLY A 12 -2.75 -1.44 -1.09
CA GLY A 12 -4.16 -1.78 -0.85
C GLY A 12 -4.85 -0.91 0.19
N TYR A 13 -4.21 0.15 0.70
CA TYR A 13 -4.82 1.06 1.68
C TYR A 13 -6.01 1.84 1.07
N PRO A 14 -7.18 1.88 1.73
CA PRO A 14 -8.33 2.64 1.25
C PRO A 14 -8.13 4.14 1.46
N MET A 15 -8.24 4.92 0.38
CA MET A 15 -8.14 6.37 0.37
C MET A 15 -9.53 6.97 0.21
N ARG A 16 -10.04 7.61 1.26
CA ARG A 16 -11.41 8.14 1.36
C ARG A 16 -11.46 9.66 1.28
N ALA A 17 -10.36 10.32 1.62
CA ALA A 17 -10.23 11.77 1.61
C ALA A 17 -8.88 12.17 0.98
N PRO A 18 -8.73 13.41 0.48
CA PRO A 18 -7.49 13.89 -0.13
C PRO A 18 -6.23 13.58 0.71
N GLU A 19 -6.32 13.71 2.03
CA GLU A 19 -5.21 13.53 2.97
C GLU A 19 -4.72 12.08 3.05
N ASP A 20 -5.53 11.11 2.60
CA ASP A 20 -5.12 9.72 2.50
C ASP A 20 -4.17 9.50 1.31
N HIS A 21 -4.23 10.36 0.29
CA HIS A 21 -3.38 10.31 -0.90
C HIS A 21 -2.01 10.93 -0.66
N GLY A 22 -1.02 10.49 -1.43
CA GLY A 22 0.32 11.07 -1.43
C GLY A 22 0.25 12.58 -1.64
N LEU A 23 0.93 13.34 -0.78
CA LEU A 23 0.96 14.81 -0.80
C LEU A 23 -0.42 15.49 -0.71
N SER A 24 -1.42 14.80 -0.16
CA SER A 24 -2.82 15.26 -0.12
C SER A 24 -3.44 15.54 -1.50
N ASP A 25 -2.92 14.89 -2.55
CA ASP A 25 -3.37 15.03 -3.94
C ASP A 25 -4.32 13.87 -4.31
N PRO A 26 -5.64 14.12 -4.48
CA PRO A 26 -6.62 13.09 -4.85
C PRO A 26 -6.34 12.37 -6.17
N THR A 27 -5.48 12.93 -7.02
CA THR A 27 -5.07 12.32 -8.29
C THR A 27 -3.90 11.35 -8.13
N ASN A 28 -3.21 11.38 -6.99
CA ASN A 28 -2.12 10.45 -6.70
C ASN A 28 -2.68 9.04 -6.45
N PRO A 29 -2.26 8.02 -7.21
CA PRO A 29 -2.79 6.66 -7.09
C PRO A 29 -2.28 5.93 -5.83
N ARG A 30 -1.32 6.50 -5.11
CA ARG A 30 -0.73 5.92 -3.89
C ARG A 30 -1.09 6.73 -2.65
N CYS A 31 -1.21 6.04 -1.54
CA CYS A 31 -1.51 6.68 -0.27
C CYS A 31 -0.30 7.47 0.27
N ARG A 32 -0.56 8.32 1.26
CA ARG A 32 0.46 9.08 2.00
C ARG A 32 1.55 8.23 2.64
N TYR A 33 1.30 6.94 2.87
CA TYR A 33 2.29 6.01 3.44
C TYR A 33 3.21 5.40 2.39
N CYS A 34 2.79 5.35 1.13
CA CYS A 34 3.57 4.81 0.00
C CYS A 34 4.26 5.92 -0.83
N THR A 35 4.05 7.18 -0.47
CA THR A 35 4.62 8.36 -1.12
C THR A 35 5.56 9.06 -0.15
N ASN A 36 6.79 9.32 -0.59
CA ASN A 36 7.78 10.06 0.17
C ASN A 36 7.45 11.57 0.17
N PRO A 37 8.03 12.36 1.10
CA PRO A 37 7.79 13.80 1.15
C PRO A 37 8.19 14.55 -0.13
N ASP A 38 9.12 14.01 -0.92
CA ASP A 38 9.55 14.55 -2.22
C ASP A 38 8.65 14.13 -3.40
N GLY A 39 7.58 13.37 -3.13
CA GLY A 39 6.65 12.85 -4.13
C GLY A 39 7.10 11.55 -4.80
N SER A 40 8.32 11.08 -4.56
CA SER A 40 8.76 9.77 -5.04
C SER A 40 7.98 8.65 -4.33
N TYR A 41 7.87 7.49 -4.98
CA TYR A 41 7.19 6.36 -4.37
C TYR A 41 8.16 5.41 -3.66
N LYS A 42 7.69 4.82 -2.57
CA LYS A 42 8.42 3.78 -1.87
C LYS A 42 8.62 2.55 -2.77
N PRO A 43 9.81 1.91 -2.72
CA PRO A 43 10.07 0.68 -3.45
C PRO A 43 9.30 -0.50 -2.85
N TYR A 44 9.16 -1.57 -3.64
CA TYR A 44 8.41 -2.77 -3.27
C TYR A 44 8.83 -3.35 -1.91
N ASN A 45 10.14 -3.49 -1.66
CA ASN A 45 10.67 -4.06 -0.42
C ASN A 45 10.28 -3.25 0.82
N GLU A 46 10.27 -1.92 0.73
CA GLU A 46 9.86 -1.07 1.86
C GLU A 46 8.37 -1.21 2.14
N VAL A 47 7.54 -1.25 1.09
CA VAL A 47 6.09 -1.44 1.22
C VAL A 47 5.77 -2.84 1.77
N PHE A 48 6.51 -3.87 1.34
CA PHE A 48 6.39 -5.22 1.85
C PHE A 48 6.71 -5.27 3.35
N GLU A 49 7.86 -4.75 3.77
CA GLU A 49 8.27 -4.75 5.19
C GLU A 49 7.31 -3.98 6.09
N ALA A 50 6.80 -2.83 5.62
CA ALA A 50 5.77 -2.08 6.33
C ALA A 50 4.46 -2.89 6.46
N THR A 51 4.05 -3.58 5.39
CA THR A 51 2.85 -4.43 5.40
C THR A 51 2.99 -5.61 6.35
N VAL A 52 4.14 -6.28 6.35
CA VAL A 52 4.43 -7.38 7.28
C VAL A 52 4.41 -6.88 8.72
N SER A 53 5.05 -5.73 8.99
CA SER A 53 5.07 -5.12 10.32
C SER A 53 3.65 -4.78 10.80
N ALA A 54 2.81 -4.24 9.91
CA ALA A 54 1.41 -3.94 10.22
C ALA A 54 0.60 -5.21 10.51
N LEU A 55 0.79 -6.29 9.74
CA LEU A 55 0.12 -7.58 9.97
C LEU A 55 0.55 -8.21 11.30
N MET A 56 1.84 -8.13 11.64
CA MET A 56 2.33 -8.59 12.95
C MET A 56 1.71 -7.77 14.08
N ALA A 57 1.67 -6.45 13.97
CA ALA A 57 1.16 -5.56 15.01
C ALA A 57 -0.37 -5.64 15.18
N GLN A 58 -1.12 -5.66 14.09
CA GLN A 58 -2.59 -5.52 14.09
C GLN A 58 -3.33 -6.86 14.07
N LYS A 59 -2.72 -7.90 13.47
CA LYS A 59 -3.31 -9.23 13.33
C LYS A 59 -2.60 -10.28 14.18
N HIS A 60 -1.57 -9.87 14.95
CA HIS A 60 -0.76 -10.74 15.81
C HIS A 60 -0.19 -11.97 15.07
N LEU A 61 0.03 -11.84 13.76
CA LEU A 61 0.63 -12.89 12.96
C LEU A 61 2.11 -13.04 13.32
N LYS A 62 2.61 -14.28 13.31
CA LYS A 62 4.06 -14.52 13.32
C LYS A 62 4.64 -14.08 11.98
N ARG A 63 5.91 -13.67 11.97
CA ARG A 63 6.61 -13.13 10.80
C ARG A 63 6.36 -13.93 9.51
N ARG A 64 6.54 -15.26 9.55
CA ARG A 64 6.34 -16.15 8.40
C ARG A 64 4.92 -16.07 7.79
N ASP A 65 3.89 -16.03 8.63
CA ASP A 65 2.49 -15.95 8.16
C ASP A 65 2.15 -14.54 7.69
N ALA A 66 2.75 -13.53 8.31
CA ALA A 66 2.63 -12.14 7.90
C ALA A 66 3.30 -11.89 6.53
N GLU A 67 4.47 -12.47 6.26
CA GLU A 67 5.14 -12.41 4.95
C GLU A 67 4.31 -13.06 3.84
N ARG A 68 3.81 -14.28 4.07
CA ARG A 68 2.92 -14.96 3.12
C ARG A 68 1.65 -14.16 2.81
N THR A 69 1.07 -13.56 3.85
CA THR A 69 -0.12 -12.73 3.73
C THR A 69 0.20 -11.44 2.99
N ALA A 70 1.34 -10.80 3.28
CA ALA A 70 1.79 -9.60 2.60
C ALA A 70 1.97 -9.86 1.10
N HIS A 71 2.64 -10.94 0.70
CA HIS A 71 2.75 -11.34 -0.72
C HIS A 71 1.39 -11.50 -1.38
N SER A 72 0.47 -12.22 -0.73
CA SER A 72 -0.88 -12.42 -1.27
C SER A 72 -1.66 -11.11 -1.45
N LEU A 73 -1.39 -10.10 -0.60
CA LEU A 73 -2.01 -8.79 -0.65
C LEU A 73 -1.39 -7.86 -1.70
N ILE A 74 -0.07 -7.77 -1.74
CA ILE A 74 0.61 -6.72 -2.51
C ILE A 74 1.00 -7.18 -3.91
N ASP A 75 1.41 -8.43 -4.14
CA ASP A 75 2.01 -8.87 -5.42
C ASP A 75 1.10 -8.61 -6.64
N ASN A 76 -0.22 -8.65 -6.43
CA ASN A 76 -1.22 -8.48 -7.48
C ASN A 76 -1.70 -7.04 -7.66
N LEU A 77 -1.20 -6.10 -6.87
CA LEU A 77 -1.62 -4.70 -6.96
C LEU A 77 -1.04 -4.03 -8.23
N PRO A 78 -1.72 -3.00 -8.77
CA PRO A 78 -1.35 -2.40 -10.06
C PRO A 78 0.10 -1.89 -10.13
N ALA A 79 0.67 -1.42 -9.02
CA ALA A 79 2.05 -0.97 -8.98
C ALA A 79 3.08 -2.08 -9.26
N TRP A 80 2.72 -3.35 -9.00
CA TRP A 80 3.67 -4.47 -8.94
C TRP A 80 3.38 -5.58 -9.95
N ARG A 81 2.10 -5.81 -10.29
CA ARG A 81 1.69 -6.94 -11.16
C ARG A 81 2.38 -7.00 -12.53
N ASN A 82 2.86 -5.86 -13.04
CA ASN A 82 3.53 -5.74 -14.34
C ASN A 82 5.07 -5.67 -14.24
N GLN A 83 5.64 -5.77 -13.03
CA GLN A 83 7.10 -5.78 -12.81
C GLN A 83 7.67 -7.20 -12.66
N LEU A 84 6.81 -8.22 -12.68
CA LEU A 84 7.17 -9.64 -12.53
C LEU A 84 7.20 -10.41 -13.87
N THR A 85 7.14 -9.71 -15.01
CA THR A 85 7.35 -10.24 -16.38
C THR A 85 8.73 -9.89 -16.88
#